data_AF-A0A432H1I8-F1
#
_entry.id   AF-A0A432H1I8-F1
#
_cell.length_a   1.000
_cell.length_b   1.000
_cell.length_c   1.000
_cell.angle_alpha   90.00
_cell.angle_beta   90.00
_cell.angle_gamma   90.00
#
_symmetry.space_group_name_H-M   'P 1'
#
loop_
_entity.id
_entity.type
_entity.pdbx_description
1 polymer ?
#
loop_
_entity_poly.entity_id
_entity_poly.type
_entity_poly.pdbx_seq_one_letter_code
_entity_poly.pdbx_strand_id
1 'polypeptide(L)'
;MALISLRQLLDHAAENSYGVPAFNVNNMEQIQSIMQAAKATDSPVILQASRGARSYAGDIFLRHLFDAAVEMYPDIPVCIHQDHGNNFDTCLSAMA
;
A
#
# COMPACT_ATOMS: atom_id res chain seq x y z
N MET A 1 -9.61 5.04 -8.25
CA MET A 1 -9.30 6.40 -7.72
C MET A 1 -7.79 6.58 -7.65
N ALA A 2 -7.29 7.81 -7.49
CA ALA A 2 -5.89 8.04 -7.19
C ALA A 2 -5.54 7.46 -5.81
N LEU A 3 -4.29 7.00 -5.64
CA LEU A 3 -3.71 6.64 -4.35
C LEU A 3 -3.96 7.74 -3.31
N ILE A 4 -4.25 7.36 -2.07
CA ILE A 4 -4.44 8.32 -0.97
C ILE A 4 -3.20 8.39 -0.08
N SER A 5 -3.02 9.55 0.55
CA SER A 5 -1.92 9.73 1.50
C SER A 5 -2.21 8.98 2.81
N LEU A 6 -1.14 8.51 3.47
CA LEU A 6 -1.25 7.91 4.79
C LEU A 6 -1.86 8.88 5.80
N ARG A 7 -1.54 10.19 5.67
CA ARG A 7 -2.07 11.22 6.55
C ARG A 7 -3.60 11.32 6.46
N GLN A 8 -4.14 11.40 5.25
CA GLN A 8 -5.59 11.44 5.03
C GLN A 8 -6.28 10.21 5.63
N LEU A 9 -5.70 9.02 5.42
CA LEU A 9 -6.25 7.77 5.91
C LEU A 9 -6.25 7.68 7.43
N LEU A 10 -5.12 8.01 8.08
CA LEU A 10 -4.99 7.92 9.53
C LEU A 10 -5.74 9.03 10.27
N ASP A 11 -5.86 10.23 9.68
CA ASP A 11 -6.70 11.30 10.24
C ASP A 11 -8.17 10.84 10.28
N HIS A 12 -8.69 10.30 9.17
CA HIS A 12 -10.04 9.75 9.13
C HIS A 12 -10.22 8.59 10.12
N ALA A 13 -9.24 7.69 10.23
CA ALA A 13 -9.29 6.57 11.18
C ALA A 13 -9.35 7.05 12.64
N ALA A 14 -8.58 8.08 12.99
CA ALA A 14 -8.60 8.70 14.30
C ALA A 14 -9.95 9.39 14.60
N GLU A 15 -10.50 10.15 13.64
CA GLU A 15 -11.79 10.82 13.76
C GLU A 15 -12.96 9.84 13.95
N ASN A 16 -12.86 8.65 13.37
CA ASN A 16 -13.91 7.63 13.37
C ASN A 16 -13.60 6.44 14.29
N SER A 17 -12.58 6.55 15.15
CA SER A 17 -12.23 5.55 16.18
C SER A 17 -12.02 4.12 15.66
N TYR A 18 -11.28 3.96 14.57
CA TYR A 18 -10.90 2.64 14.06
C TYR A 18 -9.41 2.55 13.72
N GLY A 19 -8.92 1.32 13.53
CA GLY A 19 -7.55 1.04 13.09
C GLY A 19 -7.52 0.59 11.63
N VAL A 20 -6.45 0.94 10.92
CA VAL A 20 -6.24 0.50 9.54
C VAL A 20 -5.09 -0.51 9.51
N PRO A 21 -5.29 -1.73 8.99
CA PRO A 21 -4.20 -2.68 8.85
C PRO A 21 -3.21 -2.24 7.76
N ALA A 22 -1.93 -2.39 8.05
CA ALA A 22 -0.84 -2.24 7.09
C ALA A 22 -0.21 -3.59 6.80
N PHE A 23 -0.35 -4.05 5.56
CA PHE A 23 0.09 -5.38 5.14
C PHE A 23 1.35 -5.31 4.30
N ASN A 24 2.38 -6.04 4.70
CA ASN A 24 3.58 -6.17 3.88
C ASN A 24 3.29 -7.02 2.63
N VAL A 25 3.87 -6.61 1.50
CA VAL A 25 3.71 -7.30 0.20
C VAL A 25 5.04 -7.45 -0.51
N ASN A 26 5.16 -8.57 -1.23
CA ASN A 26 6.36 -9.01 -1.93
C ASN A 26 6.08 -9.51 -3.35
N ASN A 27 4.83 -9.86 -3.67
CA ASN A 27 4.44 -10.42 -4.97
C ASN A 27 2.95 -10.18 -5.30
N MET A 28 2.51 -10.72 -6.44
CA MET A 28 1.17 -10.55 -6.98
C MET A 28 0.10 -11.19 -6.09
N GLU A 29 0.31 -12.44 -5.67
CA GLU A 29 -0.67 -13.25 -4.95
C GLU A 29 -1.02 -12.63 -3.60
N GLN A 30 -0.04 -12.04 -2.92
CA GLN A 30 -0.26 -11.32 -1.66
C GLN A 30 -1.12 -10.08 -1.87
N ILE A 31 -0.81 -9.27 -2.88
CA ILE A 31 -1.59 -8.07 -3.22
C ILE A 31 -3.03 -8.46 -3.57
N GLN A 32 -3.23 -9.47 -4.41
CA GLN A 32 -4.55 -9.98 -4.76
C GLN A 32 -5.34 -10.41 -3.53
N SER A 33 -4.72 -11.17 -2.62
CA SER A 33 -5.38 -11.66 -1.40
C SER A 33 -5.83 -10.50 -0.50
N ILE A 34 -4.97 -9.50 -0.32
CA ILE A 34 -5.26 -8.33 0.51
C ILE A 34 -6.37 -7.48 -0.11
N MET A 35 -6.31 -7.22 -1.42
CA MET A 35 -7.32 -6.41 -2.10
C MET A 35 -8.69 -7.09 -2.15
N GLN A 36 -8.74 -8.42 -2.31
CA GLN A 36 -9.98 -9.18 -2.21
C GLN A 36 -10.60 -9.05 -0.81
N ALA A 37 -9.80 -9.15 0.25
CA ALA A 37 -10.28 -8.97 1.62
C ALA A 37 -10.76 -7.53 1.88
N ALA A 38 -10.01 -6.52 1.42
CA ALA A 38 -10.40 -5.11 1.53
C ALA A 38 -11.74 -4.85 0.81
N LYS A 39 -11.94 -5.41 -0.39
CA LYS A 39 -13.20 -5.31 -1.13
C LYS A 39 -14.36 -6.01 -0.42
N ALA A 40 -14.12 -7.21 0.13
CA ALA A 40 -15.14 -7.97 0.84
C ALA A 40 -15.61 -7.29 2.15
N THR A 41 -14.78 -6.43 2.72
CA THR A 41 -15.03 -5.73 3.99
C THR A 41 -15.28 -4.23 3.83
N ASP A 42 -15.35 -3.75 2.58
CA ASP A 42 -15.48 -2.33 2.23
C ASP A 42 -14.54 -1.41 3.02
N SER A 43 -13.28 -1.85 3.16
CA SER A 43 -12.29 -1.22 4.04
C SER A 43 -11.16 -0.57 3.25
N PRO A 44 -10.62 0.58 3.71
CA PRO A 44 -9.38 1.12 3.18
C PRO A 44 -8.19 0.24 3.57
N VAL A 45 -7.10 0.32 2.82
CA VAL A 45 -5.92 -0.54 3.06
C VAL A 45 -4.59 0.19 2.87
N ILE A 46 -3.61 -0.17 3.69
CA ILE A 46 -2.21 0.21 3.51
C ILE A 46 -1.45 -1.00 3.00
N LEU A 47 -0.92 -0.91 1.78
CA LEU A 47 0.03 -1.88 1.22
C LEU A 47 1.44 -1.35 1.45
N GLN A 48 2.30 -2.11 2.13
CA GLN A 48 3.63 -1.64 2.48
C GLN A 48 4.74 -2.54 1.94
N ALA A 49 5.76 -1.93 1.37
CA ALA A 49 6.94 -2.63 0.85
C ALA A 49 8.14 -2.32 1.76
N SER A 50 8.74 -3.37 2.32
CA SER A 50 10.00 -3.23 3.05
C SER A 50 11.17 -3.11 2.07
N ARG A 51 12.34 -2.69 2.57
CA ARG A 51 13.59 -2.72 1.79
C ARG A 51 13.90 -4.11 1.23
N GLY A 52 13.58 -5.17 2.00
CA GLY A 52 13.74 -6.55 1.55
C GLY A 52 12.78 -6.93 0.41
N ALA A 53 11.52 -6.48 0.49
CA ALA A 53 10.55 -6.68 -0.60
C ALA A 53 10.97 -5.97 -1.88
N ARG A 54 11.43 -4.71 -1.76
CA ARG A 54 11.98 -3.93 -2.88
C ARG A 54 13.21 -4.59 -3.51
N SER A 55 14.11 -5.13 -2.71
CA SER A 55 15.27 -5.88 -3.22
C SER A 55 14.89 -7.22 -3.87
N TYR A 56 13.82 -7.87 -3.42
CA TYR A 56 13.37 -9.16 -3.93
C TYR A 56 12.62 -9.02 -5.26
N ALA A 57 11.60 -8.16 -5.29
CA ALA A 57 10.71 -8.00 -6.44
C ALA A 57 11.23 -6.96 -7.44
N GLY A 58 11.98 -5.96 -6.96
CA GLY A 58 12.35 -4.79 -7.74
C GLY A 58 11.25 -3.73 -7.77
N ASP A 59 11.64 -2.46 -7.71
CA ASP A 59 10.72 -1.32 -7.60
C ASP A 59 9.75 -1.23 -8.79
N ILE A 60 10.22 -1.52 -10.00
CA ILE A 60 9.38 -1.47 -11.22
C ILE A 60 8.26 -2.50 -11.15
N PHE A 61 8.55 -3.73 -10.70
CA PHE A 61 7.52 -4.76 -10.56
C PHE A 61 6.52 -4.38 -9.49
N LEU A 62 6.98 -3.96 -8.31
CA LEU A 62 6.09 -3.54 -7.23
C LEU A 62 5.19 -2.38 -7.65
N ARG A 63 5.74 -1.35 -8.32
CA ARG A 63 4.95 -0.23 -8.84
C ARG A 63 3.83 -0.71 -9.76
N HIS A 64 4.14 -1.57 -10.72
CA HIS A 64 3.13 -2.09 -11.65
C HIS A 64 2.10 -3.00 -10.98
N LEU A 65 2.47 -3.75 -9.94
CA LEU A 65 1.50 -4.53 -9.17
C LEU A 65 0.56 -3.62 -8.37
N PHE A 66 1.06 -2.50 -7.82
CA PHE A 66 0.22 -1.50 -7.17
C PHE A 66 -0.70 -0.78 -8.14
N ASP A 67 -0.19 -0.37 -9.31
CA ASP A 67 -0.99 0.25 -10.37
C ASP A 67 -2.15 -0.68 -10.77
N ALA A 68 -1.86 -1.97 -11.01
CA ALA A 68 -2.87 -2.97 -11.33
C ALA A 68 -3.90 -3.15 -10.21
N ALA A 69 -3.48 -3.17 -8.94
CA ALA A 69 -4.38 -3.27 -7.81
C ALA A 69 -5.35 -2.07 -7.72
N VAL A 70 -4.85 -0.85 -7.92
CA VAL A 70 -5.70 0.35 -7.88
C VAL A 70 -6.64 0.41 -9.09
N GLU A 71 -6.19 -0.04 -10.26
CA GLU A 71 -7.02 -0.11 -11.47
C GLU A 71 -8.16 -1.11 -11.32
N MET A 72 -7.88 -2.30 -10.76
CA MET A 72 -8.88 -3.34 -10.57
C MET A 72 -9.87 -3.04 -9.44
N TYR A 73 -9.50 -2.21 -8.47
CA TYR A 73 -10.31 -1.88 -7.29
C TYR A 73 -10.49 -0.36 -7.14
N PRO A 74 -11.14 0.31 -8.11
CA PRO A 74 -11.14 1.78 -8.18
C PRO A 74 -11.88 2.47 -7.04
N ASP A 75 -12.73 1.75 -6.32
CA ASP A 75 -13.55 2.24 -5.20
C ASP A 75 -12.88 2.05 -3.83
N ILE A 76 -11.77 1.29 -3.75
CA ILE A 76 -11.08 1.03 -2.49
C ILE A 76 -9.99 2.08 -2.28
N PRO A 77 -9.98 2.82 -1.16
CA PRO A 77 -8.88 3.73 -0.85
C PRO A 77 -7.61 2.93 -0.50
N VAL A 78 -6.57 3.10 -1.32
CA VAL A 78 -5.28 2.41 -1.15
C VAL A 78 -4.18 3.42 -0.85
N CYS A 79 -3.40 3.14 0.20
CA CYS A 79 -2.16 3.83 0.50
C CYS A 79 -0.96 2.89 0.24
N ILE A 80 0.05 3.35 -0.49
CA ILE A 80 1.33 2.64 -0.65
C ILE A 80 2.35 3.23 0.33
N HIS A 81 3.03 2.38 1.10
CA HIS A 81 3.96 2.82 2.14
C HIS A 81 5.33 2.14 2.04
N GLN A 82 6.40 2.94 2.17
CA GLN A 82 7.75 2.42 2.39
C GLN A 82 7.92 2.05 3.87
N ASP A 83 8.01 0.76 4.15
CA ASP A 83 8.22 0.25 5.50
C ASP A 83 9.72 0.27 5.87
N HIS A 84 10.02 0.66 7.11
CA HIS A 84 11.37 0.72 7.68
C HIS A 84 12.44 1.39 6.78
N GLY A 85 12.12 2.55 6.20
CA GLY A 85 13.10 3.41 5.52
C GLY A 85 14.24 3.80 6.47
N ASN A 86 15.49 3.53 6.11
CA ASN A 86 16.64 3.66 7.01
C ASN A 86 17.55 4.86 6.71
N ASN A 87 17.34 5.53 5.58
CA ASN A 87 18.09 6.72 5.19
C ASN A 87 17.27 7.55 4.18
N PHE A 88 17.75 8.76 3.91
CA PHE A 88 17.12 9.70 2.99
C PHE A 88 16.91 9.11 1.59
N ASP A 89 17.94 8.49 1.01
CA ASP A 89 17.90 7.97 -0.36
C ASP A 89 16.87 6.83 -0.53
N THR A 90 16.70 6.00 0.49
CA THR A 90 15.67 4.94 0.51
C THR A 90 14.27 5.54 0.46
N CYS A 91 14.02 6.60 1.23
CA CYS A 91 12.75 7.31 1.23
C CYS A 91 12.54 8.05 -0.09
N LEU A 92 13.57 8.72 -0.62
CA LEU A 92 13.49 9.47 -1.87
C LEU A 92 13.15 8.56 -3.06
N SER A 93 13.83 7.41 -3.17
CA SER A 93 13.55 6.43 -4.23
C SER A 93 12.17 5.80 -4.13
N ALA A 94 11.56 5.74 -2.94
CA ALA A 94 10.22 5.22 -2.76
C ALA A 94 9.11 6.21 -3.16
N MET A 95 9.43 7.49 -3.33
CA MET A 95 8.48 8.52 -3.78
C MET A 95 8.46 8.70 -5.30
N ALA A 96 9.38 8.03 -6.01
CA ALA A 96 9.62 8.19 -7.45
C ALA A 96 8.74 7.28 -8.32
#